data_AF-A0AA35WNJ1-F1
#
_entry.id   AF-A0AA35WNJ1-F1
#
_cell.length_a   1.000
_cell.length_b   1.000
_cell.length_c   1.000
_cell.angle_alpha   90.00
_cell.angle_beta   90.00
_cell.angle_gamma   90.00
#
_symmetry.space_group_name_H-M   'P 1'
#
loop_
_entity.id
_entity.type
_entity.pdbx_description
1 polymer ?
#
loop_
_entity_poly.entity_id
_entity_poly.type
_entity_poly.pdbx_seq_one_letter_code
_entity_poly.pdbx_strand_id
1 'polypeptide(L)'
;MTGDLESVVVGRISPDLTFTFEPGETEDTVWPRGVPYDGVTVNEEVLAVHVALTVVLTFLSCAGIIFSIVCLLFNFYFRNTKLIRLTSPNLNYLIGSGAILLYLAITVTVWPATTATAAGVLCNLQVWLTGFGYSLCYGTILVKMWRVYYIFNNPNSQKKKLHDWMLTLMVLCFLVIDLAMLVVYSAVQGSRGVLGAERVDDDETSNIEEGHQGIPRDFYVYVCSSLARDIFLGIFYGYKALLQVCGLFLAFATRKVKVKGLDDSKWIAATIYITSIVLAITILSLYTLGGLQNRFSGVFTVGLFIGTTFIMAFVFVSKMHTLLRDPDGKRVFSKSSPSENQPPSS
;
A
#
# COMPACT_ATOMS: atom_id res chain seq x y z
N MET A 1 -55.05 26.37 20.73
CA MET A 1 -54.85 26.78 22.13
C MET A 1 -54.14 28.12 22.11
N THR A 2 -54.90 29.21 22.12
CA THR A 2 -54.38 30.56 22.32
C THR A 2 -54.26 30.75 23.84
N GLY A 3 -53.13 30.34 24.40
CA GLY A 3 -52.80 30.68 25.78
C GLY A 3 -52.26 32.11 25.80
N ASP A 4 -52.93 33.00 26.52
CA ASP A 4 -52.39 34.33 26.82
C ASP A 4 -51.06 34.14 27.55
N LEU A 5 -49.97 34.62 26.96
CA LEU A 5 -48.64 34.59 27.56
C LEU A 5 -48.57 35.69 28.61
N GLU A 6 -48.43 35.31 29.88
CA GLU A 6 -48.25 36.24 30.98
C GLU A 6 -46.79 36.72 31.02
N SER A 7 -46.59 38.03 30.88
CA SER A 7 -45.25 38.63 30.96
C SER A 7 -44.88 38.96 32.40
N VAL A 8 -43.73 38.45 32.87
CA VAL A 8 -43.20 38.73 34.21
C VAL A 8 -41.97 39.63 34.10
N VAL A 9 -41.85 40.61 35.00
CA VAL A 9 -40.67 41.48 35.08
C VAL A 9 -39.59 40.76 35.90
N VAL A 10 -38.44 40.52 35.28
CA VAL A 10 -37.37 39.65 35.85
C VAL A 10 -36.19 40.46 36.42
N GLY A 11 -36.00 41.69 35.94
CA GLY A 11 -34.89 42.54 36.35
C GLY A 11 -34.96 43.94 35.72
N ARG A 12 -34.04 44.81 36.14
CA ARG A 12 -33.89 46.17 35.61
C ARG A 12 -32.44 46.43 35.21
N ILE A 13 -32.27 47.32 34.25
CA ILE A 13 -30.96 47.81 33.82
C ILE A 13 -30.79 49.22 34.38
N SER A 14 -29.72 49.43 35.14
CA SER A 14 -29.37 50.74 35.69
C SER A 14 -28.71 51.62 34.62
N PRO A 15 -28.67 52.96 34.81
CA PRO A 15 -28.09 53.88 33.81
C PRO A 15 -26.60 53.62 33.47
N ASP A 16 -25.89 52.91 34.35
CA ASP A 16 -24.52 52.41 34.18
C ASP A 16 -24.44 51.06 33.43
N LEU A 17 -25.54 50.62 32.80
CA LEU A 17 -25.64 49.39 31.99
C LEU A 17 -25.44 48.09 32.78
N THR A 18 -25.56 48.14 34.11
CA THR A 18 -25.58 46.94 34.94
C THR A 18 -26.99 46.37 35.03
N PHE A 19 -27.13 45.06 34.73
CA PHE A 19 -28.38 44.33 34.91
C PHE A 19 -28.46 43.80 36.35
N THR A 20 -29.59 44.03 37.00
CA THR A 20 -29.88 43.52 38.36
C THR A 20 -31.23 42.82 38.37
N PHE A 21 -31.26 41.59 38.89
CA PHE A 21 -32.50 40.83 39.08
C PHE A 21 -33.44 41.50 40.11
N GLU A 22 -34.74 41.35 39.92
CA GLU A 22 -35.74 41.75 40.93
C GLU A 22 -35.65 40.82 42.18
N PRO A 23 -36.07 41.28 43.37
CA PRO A 23 -35.98 40.49 44.59
C PRO A 23 -36.76 39.17 44.47
N GLY A 24 -36.05 38.04 44.56
CA GLY A 24 -36.62 36.69 44.43
C GLY A 24 -36.38 36.03 43.08
N GLU A 25 -35.92 36.78 42.07
CA GLU A 25 -35.48 36.26 40.79
C GLU A 25 -33.97 36.01 40.79
N THR A 26 -33.55 34.89 40.23
CA THR A 26 -32.14 34.55 40.02
C THR A 26 -31.96 33.95 38.63
N GLU A 27 -30.70 33.80 38.21
CA GLU A 27 -30.34 33.15 36.94
C GLU A 27 -30.99 31.76 36.78
N ASP A 28 -31.11 30.99 37.86
CA ASP A 28 -31.77 29.68 37.90
C ASP A 28 -33.30 29.77 37.77
N THR A 29 -33.91 30.88 38.19
CA THR A 29 -35.36 31.11 38.01
C THR A 29 -35.69 31.42 36.55
N VAL A 30 -34.83 32.22 35.89
CA VAL A 30 -34.98 32.58 34.47
C VAL A 30 -34.60 31.42 33.56
N TRP A 31 -33.56 30.70 33.93
CA TRP A 31 -33.03 29.57 33.17
C TRP A 31 -32.98 28.32 34.05
N PRO A 32 -34.13 27.64 34.25
CA PRO A 32 -34.21 26.44 35.10
C PRO A 32 -33.35 25.26 34.63
N ARG A 33 -32.80 25.34 33.41
CA ARG A 33 -31.92 24.34 32.79
C ARG A 33 -30.50 24.87 32.55
N GLY A 34 -30.15 26.00 33.15
CA GLY A 34 -28.90 26.72 32.92
C GLY A 34 -28.99 27.70 31.75
N VAL A 35 -28.14 28.72 31.78
CA VAL A 35 -28.08 29.75 30.73
C VAL A 35 -27.71 29.09 29.40
N PRO A 36 -28.48 29.34 28.33
CA PRO A 36 -28.14 28.84 27.01
C PRO A 36 -26.81 29.45 26.55
N TYR A 37 -25.94 28.61 26.00
CA TYR A 37 -24.70 29.07 25.38
C TYR A 37 -25.00 29.99 24.18
N ASP A 38 -24.17 30.99 23.99
CA ASP A 38 -24.22 31.94 22.86
C ASP A 38 -23.68 31.34 21.55
N GLY A 39 -23.04 30.16 21.63
CA GLY A 39 -22.53 29.41 20.51
C GLY A 39 -22.55 27.90 20.76
N VAL A 40 -22.32 27.15 19.68
CA VAL A 40 -22.26 25.70 19.72
C VAL A 40 -20.81 25.29 19.97
N THR A 41 -20.54 24.56 21.05
CA THR A 41 -19.25 23.90 21.22
C THR A 41 -19.18 22.77 20.20
N VAL A 42 -18.08 22.68 19.44
CA VAL A 42 -17.86 21.60 18.47
C VAL A 42 -16.74 20.74 19.02
N ASN A 43 -17.01 19.46 19.23
CA ASN A 43 -15.95 18.52 19.59
C ASN A 43 -15.23 18.11 18.30
N GLU A 44 -13.95 18.50 18.18
CA GLU A 44 -13.10 18.11 17.06
C GLU A 44 -12.53 16.71 17.31
N GLU A 45 -12.97 15.73 16.52
CA GLU A 45 -12.44 14.36 16.58
C GLU A 45 -11.62 14.07 15.32
N VAL A 46 -10.36 13.63 15.50
CA VAL A 46 -9.53 13.26 14.35
C VAL A 46 -9.92 11.87 13.88
N LEU A 47 -10.60 11.78 12.73
CA LEU A 47 -10.94 10.52 12.11
C LEU A 47 -9.68 9.88 11.51
N ALA A 48 -9.33 8.70 11.99
CA ALA A 48 -8.38 7.82 11.33
C ALA A 48 -9.13 6.83 10.42
N VAL A 49 -8.39 6.12 9.55
CA VAL A 49 -8.92 4.96 8.84
C VAL A 49 -9.69 4.05 9.81
N HIS A 50 -10.87 3.56 9.40
CA HIS A 50 -11.78 2.78 10.24
C HIS A 50 -11.02 1.74 11.08
N VAL A 51 -11.20 1.78 12.40
CA VAL A 51 -10.37 1.04 13.38
C VAL A 51 -10.26 -0.44 13.03
N ALA A 52 -11.36 -1.08 12.63
CA ALA A 52 -11.36 -2.48 12.20
C ALA A 52 -10.40 -2.76 11.03
N LEU A 53 -10.39 -1.88 10.01
CA LEU A 53 -9.53 -2.03 8.84
C LEU A 53 -8.06 -1.83 9.20
N THR A 54 -7.77 -0.86 10.07
CA THR A 54 -6.42 -0.61 10.62
C THR A 54 -5.90 -1.83 11.39
N VAL A 55 -6.69 -2.40 12.31
CA VAL A 55 -6.31 -3.58 13.09
C VAL A 55 -6.06 -4.78 12.18
N VAL A 56 -6.98 -5.07 11.26
CA VAL A 56 -6.87 -6.21 10.34
C VAL A 56 -5.65 -6.08 9.43
N LEU A 57 -5.46 -4.94 8.77
CA LEU A 57 -4.34 -4.76 7.84
C LEU A 57 -2.99 -4.73 8.55
N THR A 58 -2.91 -4.16 9.75
CA THR A 58 -1.68 -4.20 10.54
C THR A 58 -1.31 -5.63 10.92
N PHE A 59 -2.28 -6.40 11.44
CA PHE A 59 -2.07 -7.79 11.80
C PHE A 59 -1.63 -8.64 10.59
N LEU A 60 -2.34 -8.52 9.46
CA LEU A 60 -2.02 -9.24 8.24
C LEU A 60 -0.65 -8.84 7.66
N SER A 61 -0.28 -7.57 7.75
CA SER A 61 1.03 -7.09 7.29
C SER A 61 2.17 -7.60 8.16
N CYS A 62 1.98 -7.64 9.49
CA CYS A 62 2.93 -8.27 10.40
C CYS A 62 3.11 -9.76 10.10
N ALA A 63 2.03 -10.49 9.85
CA ALA A 63 2.09 -11.88 9.42
C ALA A 63 2.83 -12.03 8.07
N GLY A 64 2.59 -11.12 7.11
CA GLY A 64 3.29 -11.06 5.83
C GLY A 64 4.80 -10.81 5.96
N ILE A 65 5.22 -9.96 6.89
CA ILE A 65 6.65 -9.72 7.20
C ILE A 65 7.28 -11.00 7.75
N ILE A 66 6.65 -11.64 8.73
CA ILE A 66 7.15 -12.90 9.32
C ILE A 66 7.26 -13.97 8.23
N PHE A 67 6.22 -14.13 7.40
CA PHE A 67 6.23 -15.05 6.28
C PHE A 67 7.38 -14.75 5.30
N SER A 68 7.61 -13.48 4.98
CA SER A 68 8.71 -13.06 4.09
C SER A 68 10.07 -13.42 4.66
N ILE A 69 10.29 -13.21 5.96
CA ILE A 69 11.53 -13.60 6.64
C ILE A 69 11.73 -15.12 6.58
N VAL A 70 10.69 -15.91 6.86
CA VAL A 70 10.76 -17.38 6.76
C VAL A 70 11.11 -17.83 5.33
N CYS A 71 10.49 -17.23 4.31
CA CYS A 71 10.81 -17.51 2.91
C CYS A 71 12.25 -17.17 2.55
N LEU A 72 12.79 -16.05 3.06
CA LEU A 72 14.18 -15.66 2.86
C LEU A 72 15.16 -16.62 3.55
N LEU A 73 14.87 -17.03 4.79
CA LEU A 73 15.67 -18.02 5.53
C LEU A 73 15.68 -19.37 4.84
N PHE A 74 14.51 -19.82 4.35
CA PHE A 74 14.41 -21.03 3.54
C PHE A 74 15.25 -20.92 2.28
N ASN A 75 15.21 -19.78 1.58
CA ASN A 75 16.02 -19.55 0.39
C ASN A 75 17.53 -19.62 0.71
N PHE A 76 17.93 -19.07 1.86
CA PHE A 76 19.30 -19.10 2.34
C PHE A 76 19.79 -20.50 2.65
N TYR A 77 19.01 -21.27 3.41
CA TYR A 77 19.38 -22.63 3.79
C TYR A 77 19.57 -23.54 2.57
N PHE A 78 18.64 -23.49 1.61
CA PHE A 78 18.66 -24.34 0.42
C PHE A 78 19.38 -23.73 -0.78
N ARG A 79 20.12 -22.62 -0.62
CA ARG A 79 20.72 -21.85 -1.73
C ARG A 79 21.62 -22.66 -2.67
N ASN A 80 22.26 -23.71 -2.14
CA ASN A 80 23.20 -24.56 -2.87
C ASN A 80 22.51 -25.66 -3.68
N THR A 81 21.20 -25.89 -3.48
CA THR A 81 20.44 -26.87 -4.26
C THR A 81 20.33 -26.43 -5.71
N LYS A 82 20.41 -27.40 -6.64
CA LYS A 82 20.37 -27.14 -8.09
C LYS A 82 19.09 -26.39 -8.50
N LEU A 83 17.95 -26.73 -7.87
CA LEU A 83 16.66 -26.09 -8.13
C LEU A 83 16.71 -24.59 -7.80
N ILE A 84 17.18 -24.21 -6.62
CA ILE A 84 17.22 -22.79 -6.20
C ILE A 84 18.25 -22.00 -7.02
N ARG A 85 19.42 -22.60 -7.30
CA ARG A 85 20.49 -21.96 -8.08
C ARG A 85 20.05 -21.57 -9.50
N LEU A 86 19.18 -22.36 -10.14
CA LEU A 86 18.65 -22.06 -11.46
C LEU A 86 17.74 -20.82 -11.48
N THR A 87 17.16 -20.47 -10.34
CA THR A 87 16.20 -19.36 -10.23
C THR A 87 16.83 -18.01 -9.84
N SER A 88 18.17 -17.96 -9.83
CA SER A 88 18.98 -16.80 -9.42
C SER A 88 18.65 -16.35 -7.98
N PRO A 89 19.22 -17.00 -6.94
CA PRO A 89 18.86 -16.77 -5.54
C PRO A 89 19.05 -15.32 -5.09
N ASN A 90 20.07 -14.62 -5.61
CA ASN A 90 20.32 -13.20 -5.34
C ASN A 90 19.11 -12.31 -5.65
N LEU A 91 18.40 -12.62 -6.73
CA LEU A 91 17.19 -11.90 -7.12
C LEU A 91 16.00 -12.25 -6.20
N ASN A 92 15.93 -13.47 -5.66
CA ASN A 92 14.89 -13.80 -4.68
C ASN A 92 15.09 -13.03 -3.36
N TYR A 93 16.34 -12.80 -2.91
CA TYR A 93 16.58 -11.95 -1.75
C TYR A 93 16.08 -10.53 -1.96
N LEU A 94 16.30 -9.95 -3.16
CA LEU A 94 15.79 -8.62 -3.50
C LEU A 94 14.26 -8.58 -3.44
N ILE A 95 13.57 -9.55 -4.04
CA ILE A 95 12.10 -9.63 -3.97
C ILE A 95 11.60 -9.73 -2.53
N GLY A 96 12.16 -10.62 -1.71
CA GLY A 96 11.73 -10.75 -0.32
C GLY A 96 12.03 -9.50 0.53
N SER A 97 13.16 -8.84 0.31
CA SER A 97 13.47 -7.57 0.97
C SER A 97 12.51 -6.44 0.56
N GLY A 98 12.13 -6.39 -0.73
CA GLY A 98 11.13 -5.46 -1.24
C GLY A 98 9.75 -5.72 -0.63
N ALA A 99 9.37 -7.00 -0.46
CA ALA A 99 8.09 -7.37 0.13
C ALA A 99 8.00 -6.93 1.59
N ILE A 100 9.08 -7.07 2.37
CA ILE A 100 9.16 -6.55 3.74
C ILE A 100 8.94 -5.04 3.75
N LEU A 101 9.61 -4.28 2.85
CA LEU A 101 9.40 -2.83 2.75
C LEU A 101 7.96 -2.45 2.36
N LEU A 102 7.32 -3.22 1.48
CA LEU A 102 5.91 -2.98 1.10
C LEU A 102 4.96 -3.27 2.27
N TYR A 103 5.17 -4.35 3.03
CA TYR A 103 4.38 -4.60 4.23
C TYR A 103 4.60 -3.52 5.31
N LEU A 104 5.83 -3.01 5.46
CA LEU A 104 6.11 -1.86 6.33
C LEU A 104 5.45 -0.58 5.81
N ALA A 105 5.38 -0.37 4.49
CA ALA A 105 4.66 0.76 3.92
C ALA A 105 3.16 0.69 4.26
N ILE A 106 2.57 -0.51 4.21
CA ILE A 106 1.17 -0.74 4.60
C ILE A 106 0.96 -0.38 6.06
N THR A 107 1.80 -0.86 6.98
CA THR A 107 1.66 -0.54 8.42
C THR A 107 1.80 0.95 8.69
N VAL A 108 2.74 1.64 8.01
CA VAL A 108 2.92 3.10 8.11
C VAL A 108 1.69 3.85 7.58
N THR A 109 1.04 3.34 6.53
CA THR A 109 -0.12 4.01 5.90
C THR A 109 -1.36 3.95 6.78
N VAL A 110 -1.59 2.83 7.48
CA VAL A 110 -2.78 2.65 8.34
C VAL A 110 -2.57 3.16 9.77
N TRP A 111 -1.35 3.52 10.13
CA TRP A 111 -1.03 3.94 11.49
C TRP A 111 -1.73 5.27 11.84
N PRO A 112 -2.49 5.35 12.95
CA PRO A 112 -3.14 6.58 13.35
C PRO A 112 -2.09 7.61 13.79
N ALA A 113 -2.05 8.74 13.10
CA ALA A 113 -1.19 9.85 13.50
C ALA A 113 -1.88 10.65 14.61
N THR A 114 -1.37 10.55 15.84
CA THR A 114 -1.90 11.27 17.01
C THR A 114 -1.42 12.72 17.08
N THR A 115 -0.37 13.07 16.36
CA THR A 115 0.21 14.42 16.31
C THR A 115 0.44 14.87 14.87
N ALA A 116 0.38 16.17 14.64
CA ALA A 116 0.66 16.78 13.35
C ALA A 116 2.07 16.43 12.82
N THR A 117 3.06 16.40 13.70
CA THR A 117 4.44 16.02 13.33
C THR A 117 4.53 14.55 12.91
N ALA A 118 3.85 13.65 13.62
CA ALA A 118 3.79 12.24 13.24
C ALA A 118 3.09 12.06 11.89
N ALA A 119 1.97 12.75 11.64
CA ALA A 119 1.26 12.70 10.36
C ALA A 119 2.15 13.09 9.18
N GLY A 120 2.88 14.21 9.32
CA GLY A 120 3.82 14.67 8.28
C GLY A 120 4.94 13.66 8.01
N VAL A 121 5.52 13.06 9.05
CA VAL A 121 6.58 12.05 8.90
C VAL A 121 6.05 10.78 8.25
N LEU A 122 4.92 10.24 8.73
CA LEU A 122 4.32 9.01 8.21
C LEU A 122 3.94 9.14 6.73
N CYS A 123 3.37 10.28 6.34
CA CYS A 123 2.96 10.53 4.96
C CYS A 123 4.13 10.61 3.97
N ASN A 124 5.31 11.06 4.43
CA ASN A 124 6.53 11.06 3.61
C ASN A 124 7.20 9.69 3.62
N LEU A 125 7.29 9.05 4.78
CA LEU A 125 7.90 7.73 4.94
C LEU A 125 7.18 6.68 4.09
N GLN A 126 5.84 6.75 4.00
CA GLN A 126 5.04 5.90 3.13
C GLN A 126 5.54 5.90 1.67
N VAL A 127 5.76 7.10 1.10
CA VAL A 127 6.18 7.26 -0.31
C VAL A 127 7.55 6.62 -0.53
N TRP A 128 8.47 6.81 0.41
CA TRP A 128 9.80 6.22 0.38
C TRP A 128 9.76 4.69 0.43
N LEU A 129 9.05 4.13 1.41
CA LEU A 129 8.92 2.68 1.59
C LEU A 129 8.24 2.02 0.40
N THR A 130 7.14 2.60 -0.09
CA THR A 130 6.40 2.08 -1.24
C THR A 130 7.25 2.15 -2.51
N GLY A 131 7.97 3.26 -2.74
CA GLY A 131 8.83 3.45 -3.90
C GLY A 131 9.93 2.40 -4.01
N PHE A 132 10.73 2.26 -2.95
CA PHE A 132 11.82 1.27 -2.90
C PHE A 132 11.31 -0.16 -2.87
N GLY A 133 10.28 -0.44 -2.06
CA GLY A 133 9.67 -1.76 -1.98
C GLY A 133 9.15 -2.24 -3.33
N TYR A 134 8.46 -1.36 -4.07
CA TYR A 134 7.96 -1.68 -5.41
C TYR A 134 9.10 -1.95 -6.39
N SER A 135 10.16 -1.14 -6.42
CA SER A 135 11.30 -1.40 -7.33
C SER A 135 12.07 -2.67 -7.00
N LEU A 136 12.27 -2.98 -5.72
CA LEU A 136 12.92 -4.23 -5.32
C LEU A 136 12.09 -5.46 -5.71
N CYS A 137 10.77 -5.42 -5.50
CA CYS A 137 9.86 -6.48 -5.91
C CYS A 137 9.70 -6.54 -7.43
N TYR A 138 9.02 -5.53 -7.98
CA TYR A 138 8.58 -5.51 -9.36
C TYR A 138 9.74 -5.36 -10.33
N GLY A 139 10.71 -4.47 -10.05
CA GLY A 139 11.90 -4.31 -10.88
C GLY A 139 12.69 -5.62 -11.00
N THR A 140 12.80 -6.40 -9.93
CA THR A 140 13.44 -7.72 -9.98
C THR A 140 12.63 -8.74 -10.78
N ILE A 141 11.30 -8.76 -10.64
CA ILE A 141 10.39 -9.60 -11.42
C ILE A 141 10.50 -9.26 -12.92
N LEU A 142 10.54 -7.97 -13.26
CA LEU A 142 10.73 -7.46 -14.61
C LEU A 142 12.06 -7.95 -15.20
N VAL A 143 13.18 -7.78 -14.48
CA VAL A 143 14.50 -8.24 -14.93
C VAL A 143 14.54 -9.76 -15.12
N LYS A 144 13.87 -10.53 -14.23
CA LYS A 144 13.73 -11.98 -14.42
C LYS A 144 12.96 -12.33 -15.67
N MET A 145 11.85 -11.64 -15.95
CA MET A 145 11.07 -11.85 -17.16
C MET A 145 11.86 -11.44 -18.41
N TRP A 146 12.59 -10.33 -18.35
CA TRP A 146 13.47 -9.88 -19.42
C TRP A 146 14.56 -10.90 -19.74
N ARG A 147 15.18 -11.53 -18.74
CA ARG A 147 16.14 -12.63 -18.96
C ARG A 147 15.52 -13.75 -19.77
N VAL A 148 14.29 -14.17 -19.42
CA VAL A 148 13.57 -15.22 -20.15
C VAL A 148 13.36 -14.79 -21.60
N TYR A 149 12.83 -13.59 -21.81
CA TYR A 149 12.64 -13.02 -23.14
C TYR A 149 13.94 -12.98 -23.96
N TYR A 150 15.04 -12.49 -23.38
CA TYR A 150 16.35 -12.39 -24.02
C TYR A 150 16.88 -13.75 -24.49
N ILE A 151 16.74 -14.80 -23.66
CA ILE A 151 17.20 -16.15 -23.99
C ILE A 151 16.42 -16.75 -25.17
N PHE A 152 15.12 -16.47 -25.27
CA PHE A 152 14.25 -17.11 -26.26
C PHE A 152 14.11 -16.33 -27.56
N ASN A 153 14.23 -15.01 -27.53
CA ASN A 153 14.06 -14.17 -28.72
C ASN A 153 15.32 -14.07 -29.58
N ASN A 154 16.46 -14.64 -29.14
CA ASN A 154 17.76 -14.51 -29.83
C ASN A 154 18.41 -15.87 -30.15
N PRO A 155 17.97 -16.57 -31.23
CA PRO A 155 18.46 -17.91 -31.58
C PRO A 155 19.92 -17.95 -32.07
N ASN A 156 20.47 -16.85 -32.60
CA ASN A 156 21.79 -16.80 -33.27
C ASN A 156 22.94 -16.21 -32.43
N SER A 157 22.73 -15.85 -31.17
CA SER A 157 23.82 -15.27 -30.37
C SER A 157 24.78 -16.37 -29.91
N GLN A 158 26.08 -16.21 -30.18
CA GLN A 158 27.12 -16.96 -29.47
C GLN A 158 26.91 -16.70 -27.97
N LYS A 159 26.31 -17.67 -27.27
CA LYS A 159 25.64 -17.47 -25.99
C LYS A 159 26.63 -17.09 -24.89
N LYS A 160 26.96 -15.80 -24.78
CA LYS A 160 27.61 -15.27 -23.58
C LYS A 160 26.68 -15.58 -22.41
N LYS A 161 27.19 -16.37 -21.47
CA LYS A 161 26.44 -16.76 -20.26
C LYS A 161 26.10 -15.49 -19.49
N LEU A 162 24.84 -15.09 -19.51
CA LEU A 162 24.37 -13.93 -18.75
C LEU A 162 24.57 -14.21 -17.26
N HIS A 163 25.40 -13.41 -16.62
CA HIS A 163 25.73 -13.61 -15.21
C HIS A 163 24.72 -12.89 -14.32
N ASP A 164 24.35 -13.51 -13.21
CA ASP A 164 23.38 -12.96 -12.24
C ASP A 164 23.77 -11.56 -11.71
N TRP A 165 25.05 -11.18 -11.77
CA TRP A 165 25.52 -9.86 -11.32
C TRP A 165 25.01 -8.74 -12.22
N MET A 166 24.86 -9.02 -13.52
CA MET A 166 24.33 -8.04 -14.48
C MET A 166 22.85 -7.76 -14.21
N LEU A 167 22.09 -8.78 -13.80
CA LEU A 167 20.68 -8.64 -13.46
C LEU A 167 20.52 -7.83 -12.18
N THR A 168 21.34 -8.12 -11.16
CA THR A 168 21.36 -7.31 -9.93
C THR A 168 21.73 -5.86 -10.22
N LEU A 169 22.67 -5.60 -11.14
CA LEU A 169 23.02 -4.25 -11.57
C LEU A 169 21.83 -3.52 -12.23
N MET A 170 21.04 -4.19 -13.07
CA MET A 170 19.84 -3.59 -13.66
C MET A 170 18.81 -3.18 -12.61
N VAL A 171 18.60 -4.01 -11.58
CA VAL A 171 17.71 -3.66 -10.46
C VAL A 171 18.28 -2.47 -9.67
N LEU A 172 19.59 -2.44 -9.44
CA LEU A 172 20.25 -1.31 -8.78
C LEU A 172 20.04 0.00 -9.56
N CYS A 173 20.09 -0.02 -10.89
CA CYS A 173 19.78 1.16 -11.71
C CYS A 173 18.37 1.69 -11.44
N PHE A 174 17.36 0.82 -11.32
CA PHE A 174 16.00 1.26 -10.96
C PHE A 174 15.94 1.91 -9.57
N LEU A 175 16.69 1.38 -8.59
CA LEU A 175 16.77 1.96 -7.25
C LEU A 175 17.49 3.29 -7.22
N VAL A 176 18.52 3.48 -8.05
CA VAL A 176 19.22 4.77 -8.17
C VAL A 176 18.29 5.83 -8.77
N ILE A 177 17.50 5.47 -9.80
CA ILE A 177 16.49 6.37 -10.36
C ILE A 177 15.46 6.76 -9.28
N ASP A 178 14.96 5.78 -8.53
CA ASP A 178 14.02 6.04 -7.44
C ASP A 178 14.62 6.95 -6.37
N LEU A 179 15.85 6.67 -5.95
CA LEU A 179 16.54 7.49 -4.95
C LEU A 179 16.70 8.93 -5.45
N ALA A 180 17.09 9.13 -6.71
CA ALA A 180 17.20 10.46 -7.29
C ALA A 180 15.85 11.20 -7.28
N MET A 181 14.77 10.52 -7.68
CA MET A 181 13.42 11.09 -7.62
C MET A 181 13.01 11.42 -6.18
N LEU A 182 13.20 10.48 -5.24
CA LEU A 182 12.82 10.67 -3.84
C LEU A 182 13.66 11.74 -3.12
N VAL A 183 14.92 11.92 -3.49
CA VAL A 183 15.75 13.03 -3.01
C VAL A 183 15.18 14.37 -3.48
N VAL A 184 14.78 14.48 -4.75
CA VAL A 184 14.09 15.68 -5.26
C VAL A 184 12.77 15.92 -4.53
N TYR A 185 11.99 14.86 -4.31
CA TYR A 185 10.74 14.89 -3.54
C TYR A 185 10.94 15.42 -2.11
N SER A 186 12.01 15.02 -1.44
CA SER A 186 12.30 15.46 -0.07
C SER A 186 12.93 16.86 -0.02
N ALA A 187 13.72 17.24 -1.01
CA ALA A 187 14.40 18.54 -1.06
C ALA A 187 13.43 19.70 -1.37
N VAL A 188 12.46 19.48 -2.27
CA VAL A 188 11.50 20.52 -2.65
C VAL A 188 10.40 20.62 -1.57
N GLN A 189 10.24 21.80 -0.97
CA GLN A 189 9.28 21.99 0.14
C GLN A 189 7.84 21.68 -0.28
N GLY A 190 7.46 22.07 -1.50
CA GLY A 190 6.11 21.83 -2.04
C GLY A 190 5.80 20.35 -2.27
N SER A 191 6.75 19.51 -2.66
CA SER A 191 6.46 18.09 -2.98
C SER A 191 6.19 17.25 -1.75
N ARG A 192 6.67 17.65 -0.56
CA ARG A 192 6.35 16.98 0.71
C ARG A 192 4.86 17.09 1.09
N GLY A 193 4.15 18.04 0.50
CA GLY A 193 2.78 18.39 0.84
C GLY A 193 2.71 19.31 2.07
N VAL A 194 1.67 20.12 2.12
CA VAL A 194 1.32 20.89 3.32
C VAL A 194 0.39 20.01 4.15
N LEU A 195 0.66 19.91 5.46
CA LEU A 195 -0.23 19.21 6.36
C LEU A 195 -1.50 20.05 6.55
N GLY A 196 -2.63 19.53 6.11
CA GLY A 196 -3.96 20.09 6.33
C GLY A 196 -4.80 19.16 7.19
N ALA A 197 -5.74 19.74 7.94
CA ALA A 197 -6.85 19.01 8.53
C ALA A 197 -8.06 19.23 7.62
N GLU A 198 -8.51 18.18 6.96
CA GLU A 198 -9.68 18.23 6.08
C GLU A 198 -10.90 17.70 6.86
N ARG A 199 -12.01 18.46 6.85
CA ARG A 199 -13.27 18.02 7.44
C ARG A 199 -13.83 16.85 6.64
N VAL A 200 -14.24 15.80 7.32
CA VAL A 200 -14.96 14.68 6.76
C VAL A 200 -16.43 14.84 7.11
N ASP A 201 -17.26 15.02 6.10
CA ASP A 201 -18.72 14.94 6.25
C ASP A 201 -19.10 13.47 6.40
N ASP A 202 -19.13 13.00 7.65
CA ASP A 202 -19.53 11.63 7.95
C ASP A 202 -21.06 11.57 8.10
N ASP A 203 -21.74 11.46 6.95
CA ASP A 203 -23.21 11.32 6.86
C ASP A 203 -23.73 10.03 7.55
N GLU A 204 -22.84 9.09 7.88
CA GLU A 204 -23.16 7.87 8.63
C GLU A 204 -23.19 8.07 10.15
N THR A 205 -22.41 9.02 10.70
CA THR A 205 -22.35 9.28 12.16
C THR A 205 -23.25 10.43 12.60
N SER A 206 -23.78 11.23 11.67
CA SER A 206 -24.84 12.22 11.94
C SER A 206 -26.10 11.61 12.57
N ASN A 207 -26.28 10.30 12.43
CA ASN A 207 -27.38 9.52 12.99
C ASN A 207 -27.04 8.87 14.35
N ILE A 208 -25.79 8.90 14.81
CA ILE A 208 -25.40 8.35 16.11
C ILE A 208 -25.59 9.41 17.16
N GLU A 209 -26.81 9.38 17.70
CA GLU A 209 -27.25 9.93 18.98
C GLU A 209 -26.85 11.39 19.20
N GLU A 210 -27.86 12.25 19.24
CA GLU A 210 -27.89 13.39 20.16
C GLU A 210 -27.44 12.91 21.55
N GLY A 211 -26.12 12.85 21.78
CA GLY A 211 -25.55 12.78 23.11
C GLY A 211 -26.23 13.89 23.88
N HIS A 212 -26.58 13.64 25.15
CA HIS A 212 -27.55 14.36 25.98
C HIS A 212 -27.38 15.91 26.11
N GLN A 213 -26.53 16.55 25.30
CA GLN A 213 -26.26 17.99 25.20
C GLN A 213 -26.28 18.58 23.77
N GLY A 214 -26.63 17.85 22.70
CA GLY A 214 -26.82 18.46 21.36
C GLY A 214 -25.58 19.12 20.73
N ILE A 215 -24.38 18.70 21.16
CA ILE A 215 -23.09 19.21 20.68
C ILE A 215 -22.73 18.50 19.36
N PRO A 216 -22.63 19.18 18.20
CA PRO A 216 -22.18 18.59 16.95
C PRO A 216 -20.71 18.17 17.06
N ARG A 217 -20.38 17.05 16.42
CA ARG A 217 -19.00 16.56 16.29
C ARG A 217 -18.53 16.81 14.88
N ASP A 218 -17.40 17.49 14.74
CA ASP A 218 -16.71 17.64 13.45
C ASP A 218 -15.58 16.62 13.40
N PHE A 219 -15.53 15.85 12.32
CA PHE A 219 -14.49 14.86 12.09
C PHE A 219 -13.41 15.42 11.16
N TYR A 220 -12.14 15.30 11.53
CA TYR A 220 -11.01 15.80 10.73
C TYR A 220 -10.01 14.70 10.39
N VAL A 221 -9.45 14.73 9.18
CA VAL A 221 -8.34 13.83 8.79
C VAL A 221 -7.10 14.65 8.50
N TYR A 222 -5.95 14.20 9.00
CA TYR A 222 -4.66 14.74 8.60
C TYR A 222 -4.27 14.27 7.20
N VAL A 223 -4.24 15.19 6.25
CA VAL A 223 -3.84 14.92 4.86
C VAL A 223 -2.61 15.75 4.54
N CYS A 224 -1.59 15.15 3.90
CA CYS A 224 -0.53 15.92 3.26
C CYS A 224 -0.88 16.06 1.78
N SER A 225 -1.51 17.17 1.43
CA SER A 225 -1.91 17.47 0.05
C SER A 225 -1.27 18.76 -0.42
N SER A 226 -0.88 18.79 -1.68
CA SER A 226 -0.51 20.00 -2.40
C SER A 226 -0.43 19.67 -3.89
N LEU A 227 -0.73 20.66 -4.74
CA LEU A 227 -0.63 20.48 -6.20
C LEU A 227 0.76 19.96 -6.63
N ALA A 228 1.84 20.48 -6.02
CA ALA A 228 3.20 20.05 -6.33
C ALA A 228 3.44 18.58 -5.94
N ARG A 229 2.91 18.13 -4.81
CA ARG A 229 2.95 16.73 -4.38
C ARG A 229 2.21 15.83 -5.36
N ASP A 230 1.00 16.20 -5.77
CA ASP A 230 0.19 15.37 -6.66
C ASP A 230 0.84 15.24 -8.05
N ILE A 231 1.38 16.34 -8.59
CA ILE A 231 2.15 16.31 -9.83
C ILE A 231 3.37 15.40 -9.68
N PHE A 232 4.12 15.53 -8.58
CA PHE A 232 5.31 14.71 -8.36
C PHE A 232 4.96 13.22 -8.24
N LEU A 233 3.96 12.87 -7.42
CA LEU A 233 3.50 11.50 -7.25
C LEU A 233 2.93 10.94 -8.56
N GLY A 234 2.25 11.77 -9.35
CA GLY A 234 1.79 11.42 -10.70
C GLY A 234 2.95 11.04 -11.63
N ILE A 235 4.03 11.82 -11.65
CA ILE A 235 5.25 11.50 -12.41
C ILE A 235 5.91 10.23 -11.88
N PHE A 236 6.07 10.11 -10.56
CA PHE A 236 6.74 8.98 -9.91
C PHE A 236 6.00 7.66 -10.15
N TYR A 237 4.70 7.61 -9.88
CA TYR A 237 3.88 6.43 -10.13
C TYR A 237 3.61 6.20 -11.62
N GLY A 238 3.59 7.24 -12.45
CA GLY A 238 3.52 7.12 -13.91
C GLY A 238 4.72 6.37 -14.48
N TYR A 239 5.93 6.68 -14.02
CA TYR A 239 7.14 5.91 -14.35
C TYR A 239 7.03 4.45 -13.91
N LYS A 240 6.51 4.17 -12.70
CA LYS A 240 6.27 2.78 -12.24
C LYS A 240 5.28 2.04 -13.14
N ALA A 241 4.18 2.70 -13.51
CA ALA A 241 3.18 2.13 -14.41
C ALA A 241 3.76 1.82 -15.80
N LEU A 242 4.66 2.67 -16.31
CA LEU A 242 5.37 2.39 -17.56
C LEU A 242 6.23 1.12 -17.45
N LEU A 243 6.99 0.97 -16.36
CA LEU A 243 7.73 -0.27 -16.11
C LEU A 243 6.79 -1.48 -16.02
N GLN A 244 5.61 -1.31 -15.42
CA GLN A 244 4.60 -2.35 -15.34
C GLN A 244 4.13 -2.81 -16.73
N VAL A 245 3.86 -1.86 -17.62
CA VAL A 245 3.46 -2.12 -19.01
C VAL A 245 4.59 -2.83 -19.77
N CYS A 246 5.85 -2.43 -19.58
CA CYS A 246 6.99 -3.14 -20.16
C CYS A 246 7.04 -4.61 -19.71
N GLY A 247 6.82 -4.88 -18.42
CA GLY A 247 6.78 -6.26 -17.91
C GLY A 247 5.61 -7.06 -18.47
N LEU A 248 4.43 -6.43 -18.64
CA LEU A 248 3.27 -7.05 -19.26
C LEU A 248 3.56 -7.44 -20.72
N PHE A 249 4.20 -6.55 -21.48
CA PHE A 249 4.63 -6.83 -22.85
C PHE A 249 5.60 -8.03 -22.91
N LEU A 250 6.61 -8.06 -22.03
CA LEU A 250 7.58 -9.17 -21.97
C LEU A 250 6.92 -10.49 -21.55
N ALA A 251 6.02 -10.47 -20.57
CA ALA A 251 5.25 -11.64 -20.14
C ALA A 251 4.37 -12.18 -21.28
N PHE A 252 3.74 -11.29 -22.05
CA PHE A 252 2.95 -11.68 -23.21
C PHE A 252 3.81 -12.26 -24.34
N ALA A 253 4.95 -11.65 -24.64
CA ALA A 253 5.87 -12.11 -25.67
C ALA A 253 6.43 -13.51 -25.36
N THR A 254 6.64 -13.83 -24.07
CA THR A 254 7.18 -15.11 -23.62
C THR A 254 6.12 -16.21 -23.42
N ARG A 255 4.82 -15.90 -23.53
CA ARG A 255 3.72 -16.85 -23.18
C ARG A 255 3.71 -18.17 -23.95
N LYS A 256 4.20 -18.17 -25.19
CA LYS A 256 4.21 -19.35 -26.08
C LYS A 256 5.41 -20.27 -25.82
N VAL A 257 6.39 -19.81 -25.06
CA VAL A 257 7.60 -20.57 -24.78
C VAL A 257 7.34 -21.55 -23.64
N LYS A 258 7.22 -22.84 -23.98
CA LYS A 258 7.09 -23.93 -23.00
C LYS A 258 8.38 -24.73 -22.98
N VAL A 259 9.24 -24.51 -21.99
CA VAL A 259 10.46 -25.31 -21.79
C VAL A 259 10.33 -26.12 -20.51
N LYS A 260 10.47 -27.46 -20.63
CA LYS A 260 10.49 -28.39 -19.51
C LYS A 260 11.70 -28.06 -18.61
N GLY A 261 11.46 -27.83 -17.31
CA GLY A 261 12.50 -27.39 -16.36
C GLY A 261 12.55 -25.87 -16.14
N LEU A 262 11.73 -25.07 -16.86
CA LEU A 262 11.58 -23.63 -16.67
C LEU A 262 10.12 -23.24 -16.33
N ASP A 263 9.43 -24.05 -15.53
CA ASP A 263 8.07 -23.73 -15.07
C ASP A 263 8.03 -22.50 -14.14
N ASP A 264 9.19 -22.04 -13.64
CA ASP A 264 9.34 -20.80 -12.83
C ASP A 264 8.88 -19.56 -13.62
N SER A 265 9.10 -19.51 -14.94
CA SER A 265 8.72 -18.34 -15.75
C SER A 265 7.20 -18.14 -15.83
N LYS A 266 6.41 -19.21 -15.70
CA LYS A 266 4.94 -19.14 -15.71
C LYS A 266 4.40 -18.47 -14.45
N TRP A 267 4.95 -18.80 -13.29
CA TRP A 267 4.57 -18.18 -12.02
C TRP A 267 4.97 -16.70 -12.02
N ILE A 268 6.16 -16.37 -12.54
CA ILE A 268 6.60 -14.98 -12.72
C ILE A 268 5.65 -14.22 -13.66
N ALA A 269 5.25 -14.81 -14.79
CA ALA A 269 4.27 -14.20 -15.70
C ALA A 269 2.90 -14.00 -15.03
N ALA A 270 2.41 -14.98 -14.28
CA ALA A 270 1.18 -14.88 -13.53
C ALA A 270 1.22 -13.74 -12.50
N THR A 271 2.34 -13.58 -11.79
CA THR A 271 2.55 -12.44 -10.88
C THR A 271 2.48 -11.10 -11.62
N ILE A 272 3.08 -10.98 -12.80
CA ILE A 272 2.99 -9.76 -13.63
C ILE A 272 1.53 -9.47 -14.02
N TYR A 273 0.76 -10.48 -14.43
CA TYR A 273 -0.65 -10.29 -14.78
C TYR A 273 -1.48 -9.83 -13.58
N ILE A 274 -1.37 -10.50 -12.44
CA ILE A 274 -2.12 -10.13 -11.23
C ILE A 274 -1.78 -8.72 -10.77
N THR A 275 -0.48 -8.39 -10.67
CA THR A 275 -0.04 -7.05 -10.27
C THR A 275 -0.47 -5.97 -11.26
N SER A 276 -0.58 -6.27 -12.56
CA SER A 276 -1.11 -5.34 -13.56
C SER A 276 -2.62 -5.11 -13.38
N ILE A 277 -3.38 -6.15 -13.03
CA ILE A 277 -4.81 -6.03 -12.72
C ILE A 277 -5.02 -5.18 -11.47
N VAL A 278 -4.25 -5.44 -10.42
CA VAL A 278 -4.29 -4.64 -9.18
C VAL A 278 -3.98 -3.16 -9.50
N LEU A 279 -2.94 -2.88 -10.28
CA LEU A 279 -2.62 -1.51 -10.71
C LEU A 279 -3.77 -0.87 -11.49
N ALA A 280 -4.39 -1.59 -12.43
CA ALA A 280 -5.52 -1.08 -13.19
C ALA A 280 -6.72 -0.72 -12.29
N ILE A 281 -7.02 -1.57 -11.29
CA ILE A 281 -8.06 -1.30 -10.29
C ILE A 281 -7.68 -0.06 -9.47
N THR A 282 -6.43 0.06 -9.01
CA THR A 282 -5.97 1.23 -8.25
C THR A 282 -6.07 2.53 -9.05
N ILE A 283 -5.74 2.52 -10.34
CA ILE A 283 -5.88 3.68 -11.23
C ILE A 283 -7.36 4.03 -11.41
N LEU A 284 -8.24 3.04 -11.61
CA LEU A 284 -9.67 3.27 -11.71
C LEU A 284 -10.23 3.89 -10.42
N SER A 285 -9.78 3.39 -9.26
CA SER A 285 -10.16 3.93 -7.96
C SER A 285 -9.67 5.35 -7.73
N LEU A 286 -8.55 5.77 -8.32
CA LEU A 286 -8.10 7.17 -8.26
C LEU A 286 -9.10 8.10 -8.94
N TYR A 287 -9.67 7.69 -10.08
CA TYR A 287 -10.65 8.48 -10.80
C TYR A 287 -12.01 8.52 -10.10
N THR A 288 -12.46 7.40 -9.53
CA THR A 288 -13.80 7.30 -8.91
C THR A 288 -13.83 7.77 -7.46
N LEU A 289 -12.76 7.57 -6.70
CA LEU A 289 -12.67 7.86 -5.26
C LEU A 289 -11.68 8.99 -4.95
N GLY A 290 -11.17 9.72 -5.95
CA GLY A 290 -10.20 10.78 -5.76
C GLY A 290 -10.67 11.93 -4.86
N GLY A 291 -11.99 12.19 -4.81
CA GLY A 291 -12.59 13.15 -3.89
C GLY A 291 -12.81 12.61 -2.46
N LEU A 292 -12.56 11.32 -2.22
CA LEU A 292 -12.78 10.65 -0.94
C LEU A 292 -11.46 10.00 -0.50
N GLN A 293 -10.52 10.82 -0.03
CA GLN A 293 -9.14 10.44 0.25
C GLN A 293 -9.01 9.21 1.15
N ASN A 294 -9.85 9.07 2.17
CA ASN A 294 -9.88 7.90 3.07
C ASN A 294 -10.22 6.60 2.32
N ARG A 295 -11.21 6.66 1.42
CA ARG A 295 -11.66 5.49 0.65
C ARG A 295 -10.60 5.09 -0.38
N PHE A 296 -10.02 6.07 -1.07
CA PHE A 296 -8.92 5.82 -2.01
C PHE A 296 -7.71 5.22 -1.30
N SER A 297 -7.29 5.79 -0.16
CA SER A 297 -6.17 5.27 0.65
C SER A 297 -6.41 3.82 1.11
N GLY A 298 -7.64 3.49 1.53
CA GLY A 298 -8.04 2.13 1.88
C GLY A 298 -7.90 1.15 0.71
N VAL A 299 -8.45 1.50 -0.47
CA VAL A 299 -8.35 0.65 -1.68
C VAL A 299 -6.90 0.50 -2.14
N PHE A 300 -6.12 1.57 -2.13
CA PHE A 300 -4.69 1.54 -2.45
C PHE A 300 -3.94 0.56 -1.53
N THR A 301 -4.17 0.65 -0.22
CA THR A 301 -3.50 -0.18 0.78
C THR A 301 -3.88 -1.65 0.65
N VAL A 302 -5.18 -1.95 0.44
CA VAL A 302 -5.66 -3.31 0.21
C VAL A 302 -5.09 -3.89 -1.09
N GLY A 303 -5.05 -3.09 -2.17
CA GLY A 303 -4.42 -3.47 -3.43
C GLY A 303 -2.94 -3.81 -3.26
N LEU A 304 -2.21 -2.96 -2.53
CA LEU A 304 -0.80 -3.17 -2.23
C LEU A 304 -0.56 -4.46 -1.41
N PHE A 305 -1.42 -4.73 -0.42
CA PHE A 305 -1.38 -5.96 0.38
C PHE A 305 -1.61 -7.21 -0.48
N ILE A 306 -2.67 -7.20 -1.29
CA ILE A 306 -3.03 -8.31 -2.17
C ILE A 306 -1.90 -8.57 -3.17
N GLY A 307 -1.41 -7.52 -3.84
CA GLY A 307 -0.32 -7.61 -4.81
C GLY A 307 0.96 -8.19 -4.21
N THR A 308 1.38 -7.69 -3.05
CA THR A 308 2.58 -8.16 -2.35
C THR A 308 2.45 -9.62 -1.91
N THR A 309 1.27 -10.00 -1.42
CA THR A 309 1.00 -11.38 -0.98
C THR A 309 1.02 -12.36 -2.15
N PHE A 310 0.45 -12.00 -3.30
CA PHE A 310 0.53 -12.83 -4.51
C PHE A 310 1.96 -12.95 -5.06
N ILE A 311 2.76 -11.87 -5.00
CA ILE A 311 4.19 -11.91 -5.35
C ILE A 311 4.89 -12.96 -4.48
N MET A 312 4.73 -12.86 -3.16
CA MET A 312 5.38 -13.77 -2.21
C MET A 312 4.91 -15.22 -2.41
N ALA A 313 3.60 -15.43 -2.56
CA ALA A 313 3.03 -16.76 -2.78
C ALA A 313 3.59 -17.40 -4.06
N PHE A 314 3.52 -16.73 -5.21
CA PHE A 314 3.92 -17.34 -6.48
C PHE A 314 5.42 -17.50 -6.63
N VAL A 315 6.24 -16.59 -6.08
CA VAL A 315 7.69 -16.66 -6.20
C VAL A 315 8.30 -17.67 -5.22
N PHE A 316 7.79 -17.76 -3.99
CA PHE A 316 8.40 -18.60 -2.95
C PHE A 316 7.64 -19.88 -2.66
N VAL A 317 6.30 -19.86 -2.55
CA VAL A 317 5.53 -21.06 -2.18
C VAL A 317 5.61 -22.13 -3.26
N SER A 318 5.54 -21.72 -4.53
CA SER A 318 5.71 -22.63 -5.67
C SER A 318 7.04 -23.42 -5.56
N LYS A 319 8.12 -22.75 -5.16
CA LYS A 319 9.46 -23.33 -5.01
C LYS A 319 9.58 -24.21 -3.78
N MET A 320 9.07 -23.74 -2.64
CA MET A 320 9.04 -24.53 -1.41
C MET A 320 8.28 -25.84 -1.63
N HIS A 321 7.12 -25.79 -2.28
CA HIS A 321 6.32 -26.96 -2.60
C HIS A 321 7.06 -27.93 -3.55
N THR A 322 7.71 -27.43 -4.60
CA THR A 322 8.51 -28.29 -5.50
C THR A 322 9.70 -28.93 -4.77
N LEU A 323 10.40 -28.19 -3.91
CA LEU A 323 11.57 -28.70 -3.18
C LEU A 323 11.17 -29.76 -2.14
N LEU A 324 10.06 -29.55 -1.42
CA LEU A 324 9.56 -30.51 -0.43
C LEU A 324 9.15 -31.85 -1.07
N ARG A 325 8.68 -31.82 -2.32
CA ARG A 325 8.25 -33.03 -3.05
C ARG A 325 9.41 -33.78 -3.70
N ASP A 326 10.52 -33.10 -4.00
CA ASP A 326 11.71 -33.69 -4.63
C ASP A 326 13.00 -33.01 -4.12
N PRO A 327 13.47 -33.34 -2.91
CA PRO A 327 14.64 -32.71 -2.28
C PRO A 327 15.95 -32.95 -3.05
N ASP A 328 16.05 -34.06 -3.78
CA ASP A 328 17.20 -34.39 -4.63
C ASP A 328 17.10 -33.78 -6.05
N GLY A 329 15.93 -33.24 -6.44
CA GLY A 329 15.65 -32.73 -7.78
C GLY A 329 15.72 -33.79 -8.90
N LYS A 330 15.77 -35.08 -8.55
CA LYS A 330 15.99 -36.17 -9.51
C LYS A 330 14.83 -36.33 -10.48
N ARG A 331 13.58 -36.07 -10.07
CA ARG A 331 12.38 -36.24 -10.93
C ARG A 331 12.21 -35.10 -11.93
N VAL A 332 12.64 -33.88 -11.59
CA VAL A 332 12.60 -32.72 -12.49
C VAL A 332 13.54 -32.91 -13.68
N PHE A 333 14.72 -33.51 -13.46
CA PHE A 333 15.71 -33.76 -14.50
C PHE A 333 15.68 -35.19 -15.08
N SER A 334 15.07 -36.19 -14.42
CA SER A 334 15.00 -37.57 -14.92
C SER A 334 14.14 -37.74 -16.18
N LYS A 335 13.15 -36.87 -16.43
CA LYS A 335 12.35 -36.90 -17.66
C LYS A 335 13.10 -36.42 -18.93
N SER A 336 14.41 -36.17 -18.85
CA SER A 336 15.23 -35.69 -19.97
C SER A 336 16.08 -36.76 -20.66
N SER A 337 16.03 -38.04 -20.27
CA SER A 337 16.65 -39.11 -21.06
C SER A 337 15.65 -39.61 -22.10
N PRO A 338 15.94 -39.47 -23.42
CA PRO A 338 15.25 -40.29 -24.43
C PRO A 338 15.55 -41.75 -24.09
N SER A 339 14.52 -42.57 -24.06
CA SER A 339 14.65 -44.02 -24.00
C SER A 339 15.64 -44.50 -25.06
N GLU A 340 16.73 -45.07 -24.58
CA GLU A 340 17.79 -45.73 -25.32
C GLU A 340 17.18 -46.80 -26.24
N ASN A 341 17.61 -46.79 -27.51
CA ASN A 341 17.19 -47.73 -28.54
C ASN A 341 17.43 -49.16 -28.07
N GLN A 342 16.36 -49.94 -27.99
CA GLN A 342 16.42 -51.40 -27.88
C GLN A 342 16.47 -51.96 -29.31
N PRO A 343 17.50 -52.74 -29.71
CA PRO A 343 17.53 -53.33 -31.05
C PRO A 343 16.46 -54.43 -31.15
N PRO A 344 15.78 -54.59 -32.30
CA PRO A 344 14.89 -55.72 -32.50
C PRO A 344 15.71 -57.01 -32.57
N SER A 345 15.41 -57.90 -31.65
CA SER A 345 15.75 -59.32 -31.76
C SER A 345 14.89 -59.95 -32.86
N SER A 346 15.54 -60.38 -33.94
CA SER A 346 15.06 -61.44 -34.84
C SER A 346 16.23 -61.99 -35.62
#